data_AF-A0A8J6WZD2-F1
#
_entry.id   AF-A0A8J6WZD2-F1
#
_cell.length_a   1.000
_cell.length_b   1.000
_cell.length_c   1.000
_cell.angle_alpha   90.00
_cell.angle_beta   90.00
_cell.angle_gamma   90.00
#
_symmetry.space_group_name_H-M   'P 1'
#
loop_
_entity.id
_entity.type
_entity.pdbx_description
1 polymer ?
#
loop_
_entity_poly.entity_id
_entity_poly.type
_entity_poly.pdbx_seq_one_letter_code
_entity_poly.pdbx_strand_id
1 'polypeptide(L)'
;MDVLKASSLILLGASVGALLLTTGPQGAMAETVTDVLCRKSPQNSQCVGQGTPSQSTNSYAATTKANLRVVNVDQDWRSPKADIPWSEPVIVRDQFDGEYLAVFDKSHSGSAFWTGRESGVVTQWTPTKIAVFPYKKTSSCGFLTCNNVMDSSLVGKALEIKLGSQVFKLEGEDSTFTVTPELAKALRSAPDEEVVIRVTLAGNGSTVKNKIGKGTVQSWKTVYQAVEPTP
;
A
#
# COMPACT_ATOMS: atom_id res chain seq x y z
N MET A 1 -39.54 24.79 47.62
CA MET A 1 -38.57 24.02 48.43
C MET A 1 -37.21 24.69 48.21
N ASP A 2 -37.01 25.93 48.65
CA ASP A 2 -36.81 26.36 50.06
C ASP A 2 -35.58 25.64 50.66
N VAL A 3 -34.56 26.22 51.28
CA VAL A 3 -34.27 27.52 51.90
C VAL A 3 -32.73 27.46 52.19
N LEU A 4 -31.90 28.40 51.71
CA LEU A 4 -31.18 29.46 52.48
C LEU A 4 -30.25 29.05 53.65
N LYS A 5 -29.10 29.76 53.72
CA LYS A 5 -28.11 30.02 54.82
C LYS A 5 -26.91 29.07 54.92
N ALA A 6 -25.66 29.48 55.22
CA ALA A 6 -25.05 30.69 55.80
C ALA A 6 -23.59 30.83 55.27
N SER A 7 -23.09 32.00 54.87
CA SER A 7 -22.39 33.06 55.66
C SER A 7 -21.07 32.66 56.35
N SER A 8 -19.96 33.10 55.73
CA SER A 8 -18.96 34.07 56.26
C SER A 8 -17.94 33.76 57.38
N LEU A 9 -16.69 34.23 57.11
CA LEU A 9 -15.64 34.79 58.01
C LEU A 9 -14.85 33.76 58.88
N ILE A 10 -13.54 33.82 59.23
CA ILE A 10 -12.43 34.80 59.36
C ILE A 10 -11.11 33.96 59.43
N LEU A 11 -10.05 34.30 58.67
CA LEU A 11 -8.76 34.94 59.07
C LEU A 11 -7.83 34.24 60.11
N LEU A 12 -6.54 34.24 59.73
CA LEU A 12 -5.28 34.26 60.51
C LEU A 12 -4.55 32.94 60.81
N GLY A 13 -3.29 32.92 60.38
CA GLY A 13 -2.28 31.94 60.79
C GLY A 13 -1.00 32.06 59.96
N ALA A 14 -0.31 33.21 60.04
CA ALA A 14 1.05 33.33 59.54
C ALA A 14 2.01 32.53 60.45
N SER A 15 2.91 31.74 59.86
CA SER A 15 4.18 31.42 60.51
C SER A 15 5.29 31.31 59.47
N VAL A 16 6.36 32.03 59.80
CA VAL A 16 7.60 32.22 59.06
C VAL A 16 8.49 30.99 59.28
N GLY A 17 9.09 30.46 58.21
CA GLY A 17 9.98 29.30 58.31
C GLY A 17 10.97 29.21 57.16
N ALA A 18 12.11 29.90 57.36
CA ALA A 18 13.46 29.59 56.88
C ALA A 18 13.72 29.23 55.40
N LEU A 19 14.49 30.12 54.78
CA LEU A 19 15.34 29.99 53.61
C LEU A 19 16.25 28.75 53.66
N LEU A 20 16.23 27.93 52.60
CA LEU A 20 17.32 27.00 52.27
C LEU A 20 17.55 27.04 50.76
N LEU A 21 18.58 27.80 50.38
CA LEU A 21 19.19 27.79 49.04
C LEU A 21 19.92 26.45 48.86
N THR A 22 19.49 25.66 47.88
CA THR A 22 20.32 24.59 47.30
C THR A 22 20.30 24.72 45.79
N THR A 23 21.48 24.60 45.20
CA THR A 23 21.82 24.89 43.81
C THR A 23 21.79 23.63 42.94
N GLY A 24 20.84 23.56 41.98
CA GLY A 24 20.90 22.80 40.71
C GLY A 24 21.01 21.27 40.72
N PRO A 25 20.81 20.56 39.57
CA PRO A 25 20.86 21.11 38.21
C PRO A 25 19.72 20.68 37.26
N GLN A 26 19.75 21.33 36.09
CA GLN A 26 19.22 20.92 34.78
C GLN A 26 17.73 21.17 34.49
N GLY A 27 17.53 22.23 33.68
CA GLY A 27 16.27 22.66 33.14
C GLY A 27 15.61 21.59 32.28
N ALA A 28 14.35 21.34 32.58
CA ALA A 28 13.38 20.92 31.59
C ALA A 28 13.22 22.09 30.60
N MET A 29 13.96 22.04 29.50
CA MET A 29 13.72 22.91 28.36
C MET A 29 12.33 22.59 27.84
N ALA A 30 11.42 23.56 27.86
CA ALA A 30 10.12 23.43 27.21
C ALA A 30 10.36 23.12 25.72
N GLU A 31 9.87 21.97 25.25
CA GLU A 31 9.91 21.62 23.82
C GLU A 31 9.20 22.73 23.05
N THR A 32 9.88 23.26 22.03
CA THR A 32 9.28 24.28 21.18
C THR A 32 8.26 23.63 20.25
N VAL A 33 7.25 24.39 19.83
CA VAL A 33 6.23 23.91 18.87
C VAL A 33 6.89 23.41 17.58
N THR A 34 8.04 23.98 17.20
CA THR A 34 8.85 23.57 16.07
C THR A 34 9.45 22.16 16.26
N ASP A 35 9.94 21.81 17.45
CA ASP A 35 10.49 20.47 17.73
C ASP A 35 9.40 19.39 17.60
N VAL A 36 8.19 19.66 18.09
CA VAL A 36 7.04 18.75 17.99
C VAL A 36 6.59 18.62 16.52
N LEU A 37 6.56 19.73 15.77
CA LEU A 37 6.19 19.76 14.36
C LEU A 37 7.18 18.98 13.50
N CYS A 38 8.48 19.16 13.69
CA CYS A 38 9.51 18.50 12.90
C CYS A 38 9.64 17.01 13.24
N ARG A 39 9.34 16.62 14.48
CA ARG A 39 9.27 15.20 14.87
C ARG A 39 8.08 14.48 14.22
N LYS A 40 6.93 15.14 14.09
CA LYS A 40 5.72 14.55 13.49
C LYS A 40 5.66 14.66 11.98
N SER A 41 6.28 15.68 11.39
CA SER A 41 6.25 15.92 9.95
C SER A 41 7.59 16.52 9.47
N PRO A 42 8.62 15.67 9.28
CA PRO A 42 9.98 16.11 8.95
C PRO A 42 10.12 16.72 7.55
N GLN A 43 9.07 16.67 6.73
CA GLN A 43 9.00 17.28 5.40
C GLN A 43 8.50 18.75 5.43
N ASN A 44 8.19 19.28 6.61
CA ASN A 44 7.75 20.66 6.75
C ASN A 44 8.90 21.63 6.39
N SER A 45 8.61 22.61 5.54
CA SER A 45 9.58 23.62 5.08
C SER A 45 10.19 24.47 6.19
N GLN A 46 9.63 24.42 7.40
CA GLN A 46 10.15 25.09 8.60
C GLN A 46 11.22 24.29 9.36
N CYS A 47 11.53 23.05 8.95
CA CYS A 47 12.50 22.17 9.62
C CYS A 47 13.94 22.28 9.07
N VAL A 48 14.22 23.31 8.26
CA VAL A 48 15.53 23.50 7.63
C VAL A 48 16.54 24.06 8.65
N GLY A 49 17.42 23.21 9.16
CA GLY A 49 18.59 23.65 9.96
C GLY A 49 18.95 22.83 11.19
N GLN A 50 18.17 21.79 11.55
CA GLN A 50 18.58 20.87 12.62
C GLN A 50 19.08 19.55 12.03
N GLY A 51 20.25 19.13 12.51
CA GLY A 51 21.06 18.03 11.98
C GLY A 51 20.22 16.85 11.52
N THR A 52 20.27 16.60 10.21
CA THR A 52 19.63 15.47 9.56
C THR A 52 20.07 14.20 10.29
N PRO A 53 19.18 13.42 10.93
CA PRO A 53 19.47 12.02 11.14
C PRO A 53 19.73 11.47 9.75
N SER A 54 20.93 10.97 9.51
CA SER A 54 21.31 10.32 8.27
C SER A 54 20.13 9.48 7.80
N GLN A 55 19.46 9.95 6.74
CA GLN A 55 18.73 9.04 5.87
C GLN A 55 19.80 8.03 5.50
N SER A 56 19.73 6.83 6.04
CA SER A 56 20.34 5.66 5.44
C SER A 56 19.73 5.58 4.06
N THR A 57 20.34 6.28 3.11
CA THR A 57 20.09 6.10 1.71
C THR A 57 20.39 4.64 1.46
N ASN A 58 19.30 3.88 1.34
CA ASN A 58 19.26 2.49 0.91
C ASN A 58 20.17 2.34 -0.33
N SER A 59 21.44 2.04 -0.09
CA SER A 59 22.43 1.82 -1.13
C SER A 59 22.06 0.60 -1.97
N TYR A 60 21.26 -0.31 -1.41
CA TYR A 60 20.66 -1.44 -2.13
C TYR A 60 19.45 -1.07 -2.99
N ALA A 61 18.59 -0.12 -2.58
CA ALA A 61 17.46 0.31 -3.41
C ALA A 61 17.90 1.13 -4.63
N ALA A 62 18.99 1.89 -4.50
CA ALA A 62 19.55 2.67 -5.61
C ALA A 62 20.21 1.77 -6.67
N THR A 63 20.95 0.73 -6.27
CA THR A 63 21.63 -0.18 -7.21
C THR A 63 20.66 -1.08 -7.97
N THR A 64 19.60 -1.59 -7.32
CA THR A 64 18.57 -2.37 -8.02
C THR A 64 17.75 -1.49 -8.96
N LYS A 65 17.46 -0.23 -8.57
CA LYS A 65 16.73 0.75 -9.40
C LYS A 65 17.49 1.15 -10.67
N ALA A 66 18.82 1.20 -10.65
CA ALA A 66 19.65 1.71 -11.75
C ALA A 66 19.56 0.91 -13.06
N ASN A 67 19.13 -0.36 -13.01
CA ASN A 67 19.04 -1.23 -14.19
C ASN A 67 17.61 -1.60 -14.59
N LEU A 68 16.59 -1.07 -13.90
CA LEU A 68 15.20 -1.36 -14.22
C LEU A 68 14.69 -0.45 -15.34
N ARG A 69 13.88 -1.03 -16.24
CA ARG A 69 13.19 -0.26 -17.28
C ARG A 69 12.26 0.76 -16.61
N VAL A 70 12.34 2.00 -17.06
CA VAL A 70 11.39 3.06 -16.69
C VAL A 70 10.23 3.05 -17.68
N VAL A 71 9.01 3.05 -17.17
CA VAL A 71 7.77 3.11 -17.97
C VAL A 71 7.02 4.38 -17.59
N ASN A 72 6.80 5.27 -18.56
CA ASN A 72 5.92 6.42 -18.37
C ASN A 72 4.49 5.97 -18.65
N VAL A 73 3.61 6.12 -17.65
CA VAL A 73 2.23 5.68 -17.73
C VAL A 73 1.36 6.92 -17.86
N ASP A 74 1.28 7.45 -19.08
CA ASP A 74 0.44 8.60 -19.40
C ASP A 74 -1.04 8.19 -19.56
N GLN A 75 -1.27 6.89 -19.73
CA GLN A 75 -2.58 6.26 -19.88
C GLN A 75 -2.77 5.20 -18.80
N ASP A 76 -4.02 4.98 -18.40
CA ASP A 76 -4.38 3.91 -17.47
C ASP A 76 -3.73 2.57 -17.90
N TRP A 77 -2.83 2.03 -17.06
CA TRP A 77 -2.11 0.78 -17.33
C TRP A 77 -3.04 -0.43 -17.43
N ARG A 78 -4.31 -0.30 -17.02
CA ARG A 78 -5.38 -1.30 -17.21
C ARG A 78 -5.94 -1.28 -18.64
N SER A 79 -5.62 -0.25 -19.43
CA SER A 79 -6.07 -0.11 -20.82
C SER A 79 -5.50 -1.23 -21.69
N PRO A 80 -6.29 -1.78 -22.64
CA PRO A 80 -5.79 -2.71 -23.64
C PRO A 80 -4.65 -2.15 -24.51
N LYS A 81 -4.48 -0.81 -24.55
CA LYS A 81 -3.47 -0.12 -25.36
C LYS A 81 -2.21 0.27 -24.57
N ALA A 82 -2.17 0.04 -23.27
CA ALA A 82 -1.02 0.38 -22.45
C ALA A 82 0.17 -0.54 -22.78
N ASP A 83 1.35 0.03 -23.03
CA ASP A 83 2.60 -0.72 -23.21
C ASP A 83 3.20 -1.06 -21.83
N ILE A 84 2.67 -2.13 -21.23
CA ILE A 84 3.12 -2.62 -19.93
C ILE A 84 3.95 -3.88 -20.14
N PRO A 85 5.23 -3.90 -19.72
CA PRO A 85 6.03 -5.12 -19.71
C PRO A 85 5.51 -6.06 -18.60
N TRP A 86 4.71 -7.04 -19.00
CA TRP A 86 4.15 -8.03 -18.09
C TRP A 86 5.25 -8.90 -17.48
N SER A 87 5.09 -9.26 -16.20
CA SER A 87 6.00 -10.09 -15.42
C SER A 87 7.41 -9.53 -15.22
N GLU A 88 7.71 -8.30 -15.64
CA GLU A 88 9.00 -7.64 -15.45
C GLU A 88 8.93 -6.55 -14.37
N PRO A 89 9.90 -6.45 -13.45
CA PRO A 89 9.96 -5.33 -12.52
C PRO A 89 10.33 -4.05 -13.27
N VAL A 90 9.57 -2.99 -13.05
CA VAL A 90 9.77 -1.69 -13.69
C VAL A 90 9.62 -0.54 -12.71
N ILE A 91 10.25 0.57 -13.07
CA ILE A 91 10.01 1.85 -12.42
C ILE A 91 8.91 2.56 -13.20
N VAL A 92 7.73 2.66 -12.61
CA VAL A 92 6.60 3.38 -13.17
C VAL A 92 6.74 4.86 -12.84
N ARG A 93 6.52 5.73 -13.82
CA ARG A 93 6.33 7.16 -13.64
C ARG A 93 4.89 7.51 -13.97
N ASP A 94 4.18 7.96 -12.95
CA ASP A 94 2.81 8.44 -13.05
C ASP A 94 2.78 9.93 -12.63
N GLN A 95 1.99 10.73 -13.34
CA GLN A 95 1.92 12.18 -13.10
C GLN A 95 1.25 12.54 -11.75
N PHE A 96 0.47 11.64 -11.16
CA PHE A 96 -0.21 11.80 -9.88
C PHE A 96 0.52 11.07 -8.75
N ASP A 97 0.84 9.79 -8.97
CA ASP A 97 1.45 8.92 -7.95
C ASP A 97 2.99 9.05 -7.87
N GLY A 98 3.60 9.75 -8.81
CA GLY A 98 5.05 9.91 -8.90
C GLY A 98 5.75 8.65 -9.41
N GLU A 99 7.00 8.44 -8.95
CA GLU A 99 7.83 7.33 -9.39
C GLU A 99 7.81 6.17 -8.39
N TYR A 100 7.48 4.96 -8.83
CA TYR A 100 7.38 3.79 -7.96
C TYR A 100 7.78 2.47 -8.64
N LEU A 101 8.27 1.51 -7.85
CA LEU A 101 8.59 0.17 -8.31
C LEU A 101 7.31 -0.70 -8.36
N ALA A 102 7.11 -1.39 -9.49
CA ALA A 102 6.01 -2.34 -9.63
C ALA A 102 6.39 -3.53 -10.52
N VAL A 103 5.67 -4.64 -10.37
CA VAL A 103 5.51 -5.64 -11.43
C VAL A 103 4.02 -5.81 -11.73
N PHE A 104 3.70 -5.98 -13.01
CA PHE A 104 2.35 -6.19 -13.48
C PHE A 104 2.16 -7.63 -13.98
N ASP A 105 0.97 -8.18 -13.77
CA ASP A 105 0.58 -9.48 -14.33
C ASP A 105 -0.79 -9.36 -15.00
N LYS A 106 -0.96 -10.03 -16.12
CA LYS A 106 -2.23 -10.15 -16.81
C LYS A 106 -2.47 -11.61 -17.11
N SER A 107 -3.50 -12.16 -16.48
CA SER A 107 -3.87 -13.56 -16.60
C SER A 107 -5.35 -13.68 -16.90
N HIS A 108 -5.71 -14.72 -17.66
CA HIS A 108 -7.10 -15.04 -17.96
C HIS A 108 -7.47 -16.39 -17.35
N SER A 109 -8.66 -16.47 -16.78
CA SER A 109 -9.27 -17.69 -16.25
C SER A 109 -10.47 -18.09 -17.12
N GLY A 110 -10.34 -19.23 -17.80
CA GLY A 110 -11.43 -19.83 -18.57
C GLY A 110 -11.61 -19.24 -19.98
N SER A 111 -11.58 -20.11 -20.98
CA SER A 111 -12.15 -19.87 -22.30
C SER A 111 -13.25 -20.92 -22.52
N ALA A 112 -14.51 -20.53 -22.38
CA ALA A 112 -15.56 -21.33 -22.99
C ALA A 112 -15.63 -20.88 -24.46
N PHE A 113 -14.78 -21.49 -25.30
CA PHE A 113 -14.65 -21.22 -26.74
C PHE A 113 -16.02 -21.21 -27.48
N TRP A 114 -17.03 -21.91 -26.95
CA TRP A 114 -18.40 -21.95 -27.47
C TRP A 114 -19.33 -20.83 -26.97
N THR A 115 -18.96 -20.08 -25.91
CA THR A 115 -19.77 -18.98 -25.33
C THR A 115 -19.24 -17.58 -25.62
N GLY A 116 -18.00 -17.45 -26.11
CA GLY A 116 -17.36 -16.15 -26.31
C GLY A 116 -17.14 -15.36 -25.00
N ARG A 117 -17.12 -16.04 -23.84
CA ARG A 117 -16.89 -15.42 -22.53
C ARG A 117 -15.49 -15.75 -22.04
N GLU A 118 -14.71 -14.70 -21.77
CA GLU A 118 -13.40 -14.75 -21.15
C GLU A 118 -13.47 -13.93 -19.85
N SER A 119 -12.83 -14.41 -18.79
CA SER A 119 -12.66 -13.63 -17.57
C SER A 119 -11.20 -13.62 -17.19
N GLY A 120 -10.74 -12.60 -16.51
CA GLY A 120 -9.36 -12.52 -16.10
C GLY A 120 -9.14 -11.49 -15.02
N VAL A 121 -7.87 -11.28 -14.69
CA VAL A 121 -7.43 -10.33 -13.69
C VAL A 121 -6.16 -9.67 -14.20
N VAL A 122 -6.10 -8.35 -14.10
CA VAL A 122 -4.85 -7.61 -14.20
C VAL A 122 -4.42 -7.26 -12.77
N THR A 123 -3.17 -7.48 -12.41
CA THR A 123 -2.65 -7.14 -11.09
C THR A 123 -1.42 -6.25 -11.18
N GLN A 124 -1.26 -5.39 -10.18
CA GLN A 124 -0.08 -4.59 -9.93
C GLN A 124 0.43 -4.90 -8.53
N TRP A 125 1.71 -5.21 -8.44
CA TRP A 125 2.38 -5.55 -7.19
C TRP A 125 3.44 -4.50 -6.92
N THR A 126 3.29 -3.75 -5.84
CA THR A 126 4.30 -2.79 -5.35
C THR A 126 4.77 -3.22 -3.96
N PRO A 127 5.82 -2.59 -3.41
CA PRO A 127 6.31 -2.93 -2.06
C PRO A 127 5.27 -2.78 -0.96
N THR A 128 4.29 -1.88 -1.12
CA THR A 128 3.32 -1.50 -0.06
C THR A 128 1.88 -1.84 -0.39
N LYS A 129 1.53 -2.00 -1.67
CA LYS A 129 0.15 -2.28 -2.12
C LYS A 129 0.11 -3.32 -3.23
N ILE A 130 -1.00 -4.06 -3.27
CA ILE A 130 -1.38 -4.91 -4.38
C ILE A 130 -2.70 -4.36 -4.92
N ALA A 131 -2.74 -4.02 -6.21
CA ALA A 131 -3.98 -3.61 -6.87
C ALA A 131 -4.43 -4.73 -7.83
N VAL A 132 -5.73 -5.02 -7.83
CA VAL A 132 -6.31 -6.15 -8.57
C VAL A 132 -7.52 -5.69 -9.36
N PHE A 133 -7.51 -5.92 -10.67
CA PHE A 133 -8.57 -5.49 -11.57
C PHE A 133 -9.15 -6.68 -12.31
N PRO A 134 -10.21 -7.31 -11.76
CA PRO A 134 -10.95 -8.35 -12.45
C PRO A 134 -11.64 -7.77 -13.69
N TYR A 135 -11.66 -8.53 -14.77
CA TYR A 135 -12.39 -8.16 -15.97
C TYR A 135 -13.20 -9.33 -16.51
N LYS A 136 -14.29 -9.01 -17.20
CA LYS A 136 -15.06 -9.95 -18.02
C LYS A 136 -15.11 -9.43 -19.44
N LYS A 137 -14.84 -10.30 -20.39
CA LYS A 137 -14.99 -10.04 -21.81
C LYS A 137 -16.12 -10.90 -22.33
N THR A 138 -17.10 -10.25 -22.94
CA THR A 138 -18.22 -10.91 -23.60
C THR A 138 -18.17 -10.58 -25.09
N SER A 139 -18.13 -11.61 -25.92
CA SER A 139 -18.35 -11.48 -27.35
C SER A 139 -19.85 -11.52 -27.62
N SER A 140 -20.40 -10.43 -28.18
CA SER A 140 -21.76 -10.37 -28.71
C SER A 140 -21.68 -10.34 -30.22
N CYS A 141 -22.11 -11.43 -30.86
CA CYS A 141 -22.14 -11.55 -32.31
C CYS A 141 -23.56 -11.33 -32.84
N GLY A 142 -23.71 -10.34 -33.72
CA GLY A 142 -24.90 -10.18 -34.56
C GLY A 142 -24.74 -10.92 -35.90
N PHE A 143 -25.67 -10.71 -36.83
CA PHE A 143 -25.69 -11.40 -38.13
C PHE A 143 -24.47 -11.11 -39.03
N LEU A 144 -23.81 -9.94 -38.87
CA LEU A 144 -22.69 -9.51 -39.72
C LEU A 144 -21.43 -9.06 -38.95
N THR A 145 -21.51 -8.85 -37.64
CA THR A 145 -20.39 -8.32 -36.84
C THR A 145 -20.34 -8.94 -35.45
N CYS A 146 -19.13 -9.12 -34.92
CA CYS A 146 -18.90 -9.53 -33.54
C CYS A 146 -18.25 -8.38 -32.77
N ASN A 147 -18.92 -7.92 -31.72
CA ASN A 147 -18.42 -6.91 -30.80
C ASN A 147 -17.88 -7.58 -29.54
N ASN A 148 -16.72 -7.13 -29.07
CA ASN A 148 -16.16 -7.58 -27.80
C ASN A 148 -16.33 -6.46 -26.77
N VAL A 149 -17.11 -6.70 -25.73
CA VAL A 149 -17.29 -5.77 -24.61
C VAL A 149 -16.43 -6.26 -23.45
N MET A 150 -15.54 -5.40 -22.96
CA MET A 150 -14.78 -5.62 -21.74
C MET A 150 -15.44 -4.85 -20.60
N ASP A 151 -15.96 -5.57 -19.61
CA ASP A 151 -16.44 -5.03 -18.35
C ASP A 151 -15.30 -5.06 -17.33
N SER A 152 -14.80 -3.87 -17.00
CA SER A 152 -13.77 -3.61 -15.98
C SER A 152 -14.33 -2.85 -14.77
N SER A 153 -15.65 -2.83 -14.59
CA SER A 153 -16.32 -2.17 -13.45
C SER A 153 -16.32 -3.02 -12.18
N LEU A 154 -15.71 -4.21 -12.22
CA LEU A 154 -15.65 -5.14 -11.11
C LEU A 154 -14.66 -4.67 -10.04
N VAL A 155 -15.13 -4.52 -8.81
CA VAL A 155 -14.32 -4.11 -7.67
C VAL A 155 -14.01 -5.31 -6.79
N GLY A 156 -12.73 -5.52 -6.46
CA GLY A 156 -12.28 -6.51 -5.49
C GLY A 156 -12.40 -6.00 -4.06
N LYS A 157 -13.10 -6.75 -3.19
CA LYS A 157 -13.24 -6.45 -1.75
C LYS A 157 -12.25 -7.25 -0.89
N ALA A 158 -11.92 -8.47 -1.31
CA ALA A 158 -10.95 -9.31 -0.62
C ALA A 158 -10.06 -10.05 -1.61
N LEU A 159 -8.81 -10.28 -1.23
CA LEU A 159 -7.81 -11.01 -1.99
C LEU A 159 -7.25 -12.15 -1.13
N GLU A 160 -7.34 -13.38 -1.64
CA GLU A 160 -6.64 -14.54 -1.07
C GLU A 160 -5.46 -14.92 -1.98
N ILE A 161 -4.27 -15.09 -1.41
CA ILE A 161 -3.05 -15.49 -2.13
C ILE A 161 -2.56 -16.80 -1.52
N LYS A 162 -2.45 -17.86 -2.32
CA LYS A 162 -1.97 -19.17 -1.87
C LYS A 162 -0.49 -19.36 -2.19
N LEU A 163 0.35 -19.38 -1.15
CA LEU A 163 1.79 -19.63 -1.25
C LEU A 163 2.11 -20.95 -0.54
N GLY A 164 2.35 -22.00 -1.32
CA GLY A 164 2.51 -23.36 -0.78
C GLY A 164 1.29 -23.82 0.03
N SER A 165 1.48 -24.09 1.33
CA SER A 165 0.42 -24.45 2.27
C SER A 165 -0.29 -23.26 2.92
N GLN A 166 0.26 -22.05 2.79
CA GLN A 166 -0.27 -20.84 3.44
C GLN A 166 -1.24 -20.11 2.52
N VAL A 167 -2.28 -19.52 3.12
CA VAL A 167 -3.22 -18.64 2.43
C VAL A 167 -3.24 -17.30 3.16
N PHE A 168 -2.74 -16.26 2.49
CA PHE A 168 -2.84 -14.89 2.97
C PHE A 168 -4.18 -14.33 2.55
N LYS A 169 -4.92 -13.76 3.51
CA LYS A 169 -6.21 -13.12 3.26
C LYS A 169 -6.07 -11.64 3.53
N LEU A 170 -6.42 -10.84 2.54
CA LEU A 170 -6.36 -9.39 2.58
C LEU A 170 -7.74 -8.84 2.37
N GLU A 171 -8.11 -7.88 3.19
CA GLU A 171 -9.25 -6.99 2.95
C GLU A 171 -8.70 -5.67 2.43
N GLY A 172 -9.47 -5.04 1.55
CA GLY A 172 -9.03 -3.83 0.87
C GLY A 172 -10.20 -2.98 0.43
N GLU A 173 -9.88 -1.79 -0.05
CA GLU A 173 -10.81 -0.81 -0.60
C GLU A 173 -10.44 -0.53 -2.04
N ASP A 174 -11.45 -0.33 -2.90
CA ASP A 174 -11.26 -0.05 -4.34
C ASP A 174 -10.29 -1.00 -5.06
N SER A 175 -10.35 -2.29 -4.69
CA SER A 175 -9.47 -3.35 -5.21
C SER A 175 -7.98 -3.17 -4.93
N THR A 176 -7.64 -2.38 -3.92
CA THR A 176 -6.28 -2.17 -3.44
C THR A 176 -6.12 -2.76 -2.04
N PHE A 177 -5.05 -3.52 -1.85
CA PHE A 177 -4.78 -4.30 -0.64
C PHE A 177 -3.40 -3.94 -0.09
N THR A 178 -3.31 -3.67 1.21
CA THR A 178 -2.05 -3.36 1.88
C THR A 178 -1.18 -4.61 1.98
N VAL A 179 0.12 -4.47 1.71
CA VAL A 179 1.11 -5.53 1.92
C VAL A 179 1.67 -5.41 3.33
N THR A 180 1.46 -6.43 4.16
CA THR A 180 2.10 -6.51 5.48
C THR A 180 3.56 -6.98 5.36
N PRO A 181 4.43 -6.74 6.35
CA PRO A 181 5.80 -7.24 6.35
C PRO A 181 5.88 -8.77 6.20
N GLU A 182 4.96 -9.52 6.82
CA GLU A 182 4.90 -10.97 6.73
C GLU A 182 4.56 -11.42 5.30
N LEU A 183 3.58 -10.76 4.67
CA LEU A 183 3.23 -11.03 3.29
C LEU A 183 4.38 -10.67 2.34
N ALA A 184 5.02 -9.52 2.50
CA ALA A 184 6.18 -9.12 1.69
C ALA A 184 7.30 -10.16 1.77
N LYS A 185 7.61 -10.65 2.98
CA LYS A 185 8.59 -11.73 3.20
C LYS A 185 8.17 -13.02 2.51
N ALA A 186 6.90 -13.40 2.59
CA ALA A 186 6.38 -14.60 1.95
C ALA A 186 6.43 -14.50 0.41
N LEU A 187 6.03 -13.36 -0.17
CA LEU A 187 6.09 -13.10 -1.60
C LEU A 187 7.54 -13.09 -2.12
N ARG A 188 8.46 -12.46 -1.40
CA ARG A 188 9.90 -12.48 -1.72
C ARG A 188 10.49 -13.88 -1.71
N SER A 189 9.98 -14.75 -0.84
CA SER A 189 10.51 -16.12 -0.65
C SER A 189 9.72 -17.17 -1.43
N ALA A 190 8.74 -16.74 -2.24
CA ALA A 190 7.91 -17.65 -3.00
C ALA A 190 8.75 -18.49 -3.98
N PRO A 191 8.46 -19.80 -4.12
CA PRO A 191 9.08 -20.62 -5.14
C PRO A 191 8.71 -20.13 -6.55
N ASP A 192 9.58 -20.38 -7.53
CA ASP A 192 9.41 -19.94 -8.92
C ASP A 192 8.37 -20.80 -9.66
N GLU A 193 7.13 -20.74 -9.21
CA GLU A 193 5.97 -21.47 -9.74
C GLU A 193 4.75 -20.54 -9.89
N GLU A 194 3.69 -21.02 -10.54
CA GLU A 194 2.44 -20.28 -10.63
C GLU A 194 1.75 -20.20 -9.26
N VAL A 195 1.27 -19.00 -8.90
CA VAL A 195 0.58 -18.78 -7.63
C VAL A 195 -0.91 -18.57 -7.86
N VAL A 196 -1.74 -19.31 -7.13
CA VAL A 196 -3.20 -19.16 -7.23
C VAL A 196 -3.66 -17.99 -6.37
N ILE A 197 -4.44 -17.10 -6.97
CA ILE A 197 -5.16 -16.04 -6.27
C ILE A 197 -6.66 -16.23 -6.36
N ARG A 198 -7.38 -15.71 -5.37
CA ARG A 198 -8.84 -15.58 -5.40
C ARG A 198 -9.24 -14.16 -5.02
N VAL A 199 -10.04 -13.55 -5.88
CA VAL A 199 -10.61 -12.22 -5.65
C VAL A 199 -12.08 -12.39 -5.32
N THR A 200 -12.51 -11.85 -4.19
CA THR A 200 -13.94 -11.74 -3.85
C THR A 200 -14.44 -10.37 -4.30
N LEU A 201 -15.47 -10.36 -5.14
CA LEU A 201 -16.03 -9.13 -5.71
C LEU A 201 -16.98 -8.43 -4.74
N ALA A 202 -16.96 -7.10 -4.76
CA ALA A 202 -17.95 -6.27 -4.10
C ALA A 202 -19.35 -6.50 -4.70
N GLY A 203 -20.39 -6.20 -3.92
CA GLY A 203 -21.78 -6.41 -4.31
C GLY A 203 -22.28 -7.81 -3.94
N ASN A 204 -22.09 -8.80 -4.82
CA ASN A 204 -22.69 -10.13 -4.66
C ASN A 204 -21.79 -11.18 -3.98
N GLY A 205 -20.55 -10.83 -3.63
CA GLY A 205 -19.60 -11.76 -3.01
C GLY A 205 -19.10 -12.89 -3.91
N SER A 206 -19.37 -12.83 -5.22
CA SER A 206 -18.85 -13.81 -6.17
C SER A 206 -17.32 -13.78 -6.22
N THR A 207 -16.70 -14.89 -6.64
CA THR A 207 -15.23 -15.01 -6.63
C THR A 207 -14.68 -15.25 -8.02
N VAL A 208 -13.52 -14.64 -8.31
CA VAL A 208 -12.70 -14.89 -9.49
C VAL A 208 -11.43 -15.58 -9.03
N LYS A 209 -11.14 -16.77 -9.56
CA LYS A 209 -9.89 -17.50 -9.30
C LYS A 209 -8.97 -17.35 -10.49
N ASN A 210 -7.72 -16.98 -10.25
CA ASN A 210 -6.74 -16.81 -11.32
C ASN A 210 -5.36 -17.31 -10.86
N LYS A 211 -4.43 -17.38 -11.81
CA LYS A 211 -3.03 -17.72 -11.57
C LYS A 211 -2.14 -16.53 -11.90
N ILE A 212 -1.21 -16.24 -11.01
CA ILE A 212 -0.09 -15.34 -11.27
C ILE A 212 0.99 -16.14 -11.98
N GLY A 213 1.48 -15.60 -13.09
CA GLY A 213 2.49 -16.27 -13.91
C GLY A 213 3.83 -16.39 -13.19
N LYS A 214 4.57 -17.47 -13.49
CA LYS A 214 5.90 -17.74 -12.91
C LYS A 214 6.87 -16.55 -13.02
N GLY A 215 6.85 -15.83 -14.15
CA GLY A 215 7.71 -14.65 -14.34
C GLY A 215 7.40 -13.54 -13.33
N THR A 216 6.12 -13.27 -13.06
CA THR A 216 5.70 -12.31 -12.03
C THR A 216 6.15 -12.77 -10.64
N VAL A 217 6.00 -14.06 -10.32
CA VAL A 217 6.43 -14.63 -9.03
C VAL A 217 7.94 -14.51 -8.84
N GLN A 218 8.72 -14.70 -9.91
CA GLN A 218 10.17 -14.44 -9.88
C GLN A 218 10.47 -12.96 -9.61
N SER A 219 9.73 -12.06 -10.25
CA SER A 219 9.88 -10.61 -10.12
C SER A 219 9.52 -10.07 -8.74
N TRP A 220 8.70 -10.78 -7.95
CA TRP A 220 8.45 -10.44 -6.54
C TRP A 220 9.73 -10.42 -5.69
N LYS A 221 10.72 -11.26 -6.03
CA LYS A 221 12.03 -11.25 -5.38
C LYS A 221 12.75 -9.92 -5.51
N THR A 222 12.43 -9.12 -6.52
CA THR A 222 12.96 -7.76 -6.75
C THR A 222 12.07 -6.72 -6.09
N VAL A 223 10.75 -6.80 -6.29
CA VAL A 223 9.79 -5.82 -5.76
C VAL A 223 9.80 -5.77 -4.23
N TYR A 224 9.91 -6.92 -3.57
CA TYR A 224 9.83 -7.01 -2.10
C TYR A 224 11.20 -7.05 -1.41
N GLN A 225 12.29 -6.62 -2.07
CA GLN A 225 13.63 -6.62 -1.46
C GLN A 225 13.79 -5.61 -0.32
N ALA A 226 13.11 -4.47 -0.41
CA ALA A 226 13.37 -3.30 0.43
C ALA A 226 12.38 -3.13 1.60
N VAL A 227 11.48 -4.10 1.82
CA VAL A 227 10.60 -4.08 2.98
C VAL A 227 11.38 -4.64 4.18
N GLU A 228 12.14 -3.79 4.85
CA GLU A 228 12.69 -4.10 6.18
C GLU A 228 11.50 -4.30 7.13
N PRO A 229 11.47 -5.37 7.96
CA PRO A 229 10.48 -5.48 9.01
C PRO A 229 10.72 -4.35 10.01
N THR A 230 9.78 -3.40 10.11
CA THR A 230 9.80 -2.44 11.20
C THR A 230 9.68 -3.24 12.51
N PRO A 231 10.65 -3.14 13.44
CA PRO A 231 10.62 -3.86 14.71
C PRO A 231 9.46 -3.45 15.61
#